data_AF-A0A9X6MYC7-F1
#
_entry.id   AF-A0A9X6MYC7-F1
#
_cell.length_a   1.000
_cell.length_b   1.000
_cell.length_c   1.000
_cell.angle_alpha   90.00
_cell.angle_beta   90.00
_cell.angle_gamma   90.00
#
_symmetry.space_group_name_H-M   'P 1'
#
loop_
_entity.id
_entity.type
_entity.pdbx_description
1 polymer ?
#
loop_
_entity_poly.entity_id
_entity_poly.type
_entity_poly.pdbx_seq_one_letter_code
_entity_poly.pdbx_strand_id
1 'polypeptide(L)'
;MEKVSQHVLDILSAGIAEYTQNITLMMMAYEDGLDMVEIEEIQSVYKKLETTMLFYQSHATGPDRLLSQELYIRLQETMRRMMGEEAQKPDERVSRKLSSLPKGVTVHTEDGERTYYVFHHEMLGHIGRLFVRAEGLNSLHVEAEMAEGDKGNLVKERMLQRIVEAFEKDILGVS
;
A
#
# COMPACT_ATOMS: atom_id res chain seq x y z
N MET A 1 -18.74 -9.06 8.28
CA MET A 1 -18.69 -8.29 7.03
C MET A 1 -19.65 -8.90 6.04
N GLU A 2 -20.50 -8.10 5.43
CA GLU A 2 -21.33 -8.56 4.30
C GLU A 2 -20.42 -8.77 3.09
N LYS A 3 -20.60 -9.89 2.39
CA LYS A 3 -19.85 -10.17 1.16
C LYS A 3 -20.40 -9.28 0.05
N VAL A 4 -19.59 -8.35 -0.43
CA VAL A 4 -19.84 -7.60 -1.68
C VAL A 4 -19.68 -8.57 -2.86
N SER A 5 -20.50 -8.42 -3.89
CA SER A 5 -20.42 -9.29 -5.06
C SER A 5 -19.16 -9.00 -5.89
N GLN A 6 -18.59 -10.03 -6.51
CA GLN A 6 -17.42 -9.87 -7.37
C GLN A 6 -17.69 -8.88 -8.51
N HIS A 7 -18.89 -8.90 -9.09
CA HIS A 7 -19.29 -7.96 -10.13
C HIS A 7 -19.20 -6.49 -9.69
N VAL A 8 -19.56 -6.19 -8.43
CA VAL A 8 -19.40 -4.84 -7.89
C VAL A 8 -17.92 -4.50 -7.75
N LEU A 9 -17.09 -5.44 -7.28
CA LEU A 9 -15.64 -5.23 -7.20
C LEU A 9 -15.02 -4.99 -8.58
N ASP A 10 -15.43 -5.72 -9.61
CA ASP A 10 -14.93 -5.57 -10.98
C ASP A 10 -15.25 -4.17 -11.54
N ILE A 11 -16.48 -3.69 -11.33
CA ILE A 11 -16.90 -2.32 -11.72
C ILE A 11 -16.06 -1.28 -10.96
N LEU A 12 -15.86 -1.47 -9.66
CA LEU A 12 -15.05 -0.56 -8.85
C LEU A 12 -13.59 -0.55 -9.30
N SER A 13 -13.01 -1.70 -9.64
CA SER A 13 -11.64 -1.81 -10.14
C SER A 13 -11.46 -1.04 -11.45
N ALA A 14 -12.38 -1.21 -12.41
CA ALA A 14 -12.37 -0.45 -13.66
C ALA A 14 -12.50 1.07 -13.42
N GLY A 15 -13.42 1.48 -12.53
CA GLY A 15 -13.58 2.88 -12.15
C GLY A 15 -12.34 3.46 -11.47
N ILE A 16 -11.69 2.70 -10.57
CA ILE A 16 -10.43 3.11 -9.93
C ILE A 16 -9.34 3.34 -10.99
N ALA A 17 -9.22 2.44 -11.97
CA ALA A 17 -8.23 2.57 -13.04
C ALA A 17 -8.48 3.84 -13.89
N GLU A 18 -9.72 4.07 -14.32
CA GLU A 18 -10.11 5.24 -15.11
C GLU A 18 -9.86 6.56 -14.36
N TYR A 19 -10.32 6.64 -13.10
CA TYR A 19 -10.12 7.83 -12.28
C TYR A 19 -8.64 8.07 -11.96
N THR A 20 -7.86 7.01 -11.75
CA THR A 20 -6.41 7.13 -11.55
C THR A 20 -5.74 7.71 -12.77
N GLN A 21 -6.06 7.20 -13.97
CA GLN A 21 -5.51 7.73 -15.22
C GLN A 21 -5.87 9.20 -15.40
N ASN A 22 -7.10 9.60 -15.09
CA ASN A 22 -7.52 10.99 -15.16
C ASN A 22 -6.71 11.88 -14.21
N ILE A 23 -6.57 11.47 -12.95
CA ILE A 23 -5.73 12.19 -11.97
C ILE A 23 -4.29 12.30 -12.46
N THR A 24 -3.70 11.22 -13.00
CA THR A 24 -2.33 11.26 -13.54
C THR A 24 -2.20 12.27 -14.68
N LEU A 25 -3.17 12.34 -15.60
CA LEU A 25 -3.16 13.33 -16.68
C LEU A 25 -3.26 14.77 -16.14
N MET A 26 -4.12 14.99 -15.13
CA MET A 26 -4.22 16.29 -14.48
C MET A 26 -2.90 16.69 -13.77
N MET A 27 -2.25 15.73 -13.10
CA MET A 27 -0.94 15.95 -12.45
C MET A 27 0.13 16.34 -13.46
N MET A 28 0.22 15.62 -14.58
CA MET A 28 1.15 15.95 -15.66
C MET A 28 0.89 17.35 -16.23
N ALA A 29 -0.38 17.68 -16.50
CA ALA A 29 -0.77 18.99 -17.01
C ALA A 29 -0.39 20.13 -16.05
N TYR A 30 -0.58 19.92 -14.74
CA TYR A 30 -0.17 20.87 -13.71
C TYR A 30 1.35 21.03 -13.64
N GLU A 31 2.10 19.92 -13.66
CA GLU A 31 3.58 19.95 -13.64
C GLU A 31 4.16 20.62 -14.90
N ASP A 32 3.51 20.45 -16.06
CA ASP A 32 3.87 21.10 -17.33
C ASP A 32 3.47 22.60 -17.38
N GLY A 33 2.82 23.11 -16.33
CA GLY A 33 2.38 24.51 -16.24
C GLY A 33 1.28 24.85 -17.23
N LEU A 34 0.45 23.88 -17.62
CA LEU A 34 -0.74 24.16 -18.41
C LEU A 34 -1.77 24.87 -17.51
N ASP A 35 -2.07 26.14 -17.82
CA ASP A 35 -3.01 27.04 -17.12
C ASP A 35 -4.47 26.52 -16.97
N MET A 36 -4.72 25.24 -17.28
CA MET A 36 -6.05 24.62 -17.28
C MET A 36 -6.30 23.66 -16.12
N VAL A 37 -5.33 23.44 -15.23
CA VAL A 37 -5.49 22.52 -14.09
C VAL A 37 -4.95 23.15 -12.82
N GLU A 38 -5.82 23.34 -11.83
CA GLU A 38 -5.45 23.83 -10.51
C GLU A 38 -5.20 22.66 -9.54
N ILE A 39 -4.30 22.84 -8.57
CA ILE A 39 -3.98 21.78 -7.60
C ILE A 39 -5.19 21.39 -6.74
N GLU A 40 -6.09 22.33 -6.46
CA GLU A 40 -7.34 22.09 -5.74
C GLU A 40 -8.29 21.16 -6.51
N GLU A 41 -8.29 21.23 -7.84
CA GLU A 41 -9.09 20.35 -8.69
C GLU A 41 -8.56 18.92 -8.61
N ILE A 42 -7.24 18.75 -8.71
CA ILE A 42 -6.57 17.44 -8.54
C ILE A 42 -6.91 16.86 -7.16
N GLN A 43 -6.82 17.68 -6.10
CA GLN A 43 -7.12 17.25 -4.74
C GLN A 43 -8.59 16.82 -4.57
N SER A 44 -9.52 17.53 -5.19
CA SER A 44 -10.95 17.20 -5.18
C SER A 44 -11.24 15.85 -5.84
N VAL A 45 -10.60 15.59 -6.99
CA VAL A 45 -10.73 14.31 -7.69
C VAL A 45 -10.08 13.18 -6.88
N TYR A 46 -8.90 13.42 -6.32
CA TYR A 46 -8.21 12.46 -5.45
C TYR A 46 -9.07 12.04 -4.23
N LYS A 47 -9.68 12.99 -3.51
CA LYS A 47 -10.52 12.69 -2.34
C LYS A 47 -11.71 11.77 -2.69
N LYS A 48 -12.28 11.94 -3.89
CA LYS A 48 -13.37 11.06 -4.38
C LYS A 48 -12.85 9.66 -4.67
N LEU A 49 -11.68 9.55 -5.32
CA LEU A 49 -11.05 8.27 -5.61
C LEU A 49 -10.63 7.53 -4.32
N GLU A 50 -10.06 8.25 -3.36
CA GLU A 50 -9.58 7.71 -2.08
C GLU A 50 -10.67 6.91 -1.34
N THR A 51 -11.88 7.45 -1.26
CA THR A 51 -13.01 6.76 -0.61
C THR A 51 -13.33 5.42 -1.31
N THR A 52 -13.34 5.43 -2.64
CA THR A 52 -13.61 4.24 -3.46
C THR A 52 -12.50 3.20 -3.30
N MET A 53 -11.24 3.62 -3.32
CA MET A 53 -10.09 2.72 -3.12
C MET A 53 -10.11 2.08 -1.73
N LEU A 54 -10.42 2.86 -0.69
CA LEU A 54 -10.55 2.34 0.68
C LEU A 54 -11.65 1.29 0.79
N PHE A 55 -12.82 1.56 0.20
CA PHE A 55 -13.91 0.60 0.16
C PHE A 55 -13.52 -0.68 -0.59
N TYR A 56 -12.93 -0.55 -1.79
CA TYR A 56 -12.47 -1.68 -2.58
C TYR A 56 -11.46 -2.54 -1.82
N GLN A 57 -10.42 -1.93 -1.22
CA GLN A 57 -9.38 -2.63 -0.47
C GLN A 57 -9.93 -3.42 0.72
N SER A 58 -10.98 -2.92 1.38
CA SER A 58 -11.62 -3.65 2.48
C SER A 58 -12.36 -4.92 2.06
N HIS A 59 -12.69 -5.08 0.77
CA HIS A 59 -13.44 -6.22 0.25
C HIS A 59 -12.66 -7.09 -0.75
N ALA A 60 -11.68 -6.52 -1.45
CA ALA A 60 -10.78 -7.25 -2.33
C ALA A 60 -9.78 -8.09 -1.53
N THR A 61 -9.24 -9.13 -2.16
CA THR A 61 -8.20 -10.02 -1.61
C THR A 61 -7.19 -10.38 -2.70
N GLY A 62 -6.01 -10.85 -2.31
CA GLY A 62 -5.02 -11.35 -3.28
C GLY A 62 -4.42 -10.22 -4.13
N PRO A 63 -4.16 -10.47 -5.43
CA PRO A 63 -3.52 -9.49 -6.32
C PRO A 63 -4.24 -8.16 -6.42
N ASP A 64 -5.56 -8.21 -6.50
CA ASP A 64 -6.41 -7.03 -6.61
C ASP A 64 -6.27 -6.08 -5.42
N ARG A 65 -6.24 -6.66 -4.21
CA ARG A 65 -6.03 -5.88 -2.98
C ARG A 65 -4.64 -5.27 -2.94
N LEU A 66 -3.61 -6.06 -3.27
CA LEU A 66 -2.22 -5.60 -3.27
C LEU A 66 -2.04 -4.45 -4.26
N LEU A 67 -2.45 -4.62 -5.51
CA LEU A 67 -2.32 -3.61 -6.57
C LEU A 67 -3.05 -2.32 -6.19
N SER A 68 -4.28 -2.44 -5.66
CA SER A 68 -5.02 -1.28 -5.17
C SER A 68 -4.29 -0.57 -4.01
N GLN A 69 -3.67 -1.32 -3.11
CA GLN A 69 -2.94 -0.75 -1.97
C GLN A 69 -1.66 -0.03 -2.40
N GLU A 70 -0.87 -0.61 -3.30
CA GLU A 70 0.31 0.05 -3.87
C GLU A 70 -0.06 1.32 -4.64
N LEU A 71 -1.13 1.25 -5.46
CA LEU A 71 -1.64 2.41 -6.19
C LEU A 71 -2.06 3.53 -5.24
N TYR A 72 -2.75 3.19 -4.16
CA TYR A 72 -3.19 4.15 -3.16
C TYR A 72 -2.01 4.85 -2.48
N ILE A 73 -0.98 4.09 -2.08
CA ILE A 73 0.23 4.64 -1.45
C ILE A 73 0.92 5.62 -2.41
N ARG A 74 1.13 5.23 -3.66
CA ARG A 74 1.80 6.08 -4.66
C ARG A 74 1.02 7.35 -4.97
N LEU A 75 -0.31 7.27 -5.09
CA LEU A 75 -1.15 8.44 -5.31
C LEU A 75 -1.11 9.40 -4.12
N GLN A 76 -1.22 8.87 -2.90
CA GLN A 76 -1.16 9.66 -1.68
C GLN A 76 0.19 10.40 -1.55
N GLU A 77 1.30 9.73 -1.85
CA GLU A 77 2.64 10.32 -1.83
C GLU A 77 2.84 11.39 -2.91
N THR A 78 2.32 11.15 -4.10
CA THR A 78 2.39 12.11 -5.21
C THR A 78 1.59 13.37 -4.89
N MET A 79 0.35 13.22 -4.41
CA MET A 79 -0.47 14.35 -3.97
C MET A 79 0.22 15.20 -2.91
N ARG A 80 0.82 14.56 -1.89
CA ARG A 80 1.54 15.28 -0.83
C ARG A 80 2.71 16.09 -1.36
N ARG A 81 3.53 15.49 -2.24
CA ARG A 81 4.67 16.16 -2.87
C ARG A 81 4.22 17.40 -3.63
N MET A 82 3.13 17.28 -4.41
CA MET A 82 2.57 18.42 -5.15
C MET A 82 2.07 19.53 -4.21
N MET A 83 1.49 19.18 -3.06
CA MET A 83 1.03 20.15 -2.06
C MET A 83 2.17 20.75 -1.21
N GLY A 84 3.43 20.37 -1.46
CA GLY A 84 4.58 20.80 -0.65
C GLY A 84 4.54 20.30 0.79
N GLU A 85 3.77 19.24 1.08
CA GLU A 85 3.69 18.64 2.41
C GLU A 85 4.95 17.82 2.69
N GLU A 86 5.45 17.91 3.93
CA GLU A 86 6.54 17.03 4.37
C GLU A 86 6.15 15.56 4.24
N ALA A 87 7.14 14.71 3.94
CA ALA A 87 6.98 13.28 3.91
C ALA A 87 6.36 12.80 5.23
N GLN A 88 5.17 12.18 5.16
CA GLN A 88 4.51 11.62 6.34
C GLN A 88 5.45 10.61 7.00
N LYS A 89 5.50 10.60 8.34
CA LYS A 89 6.31 9.60 9.05
C LYS A 89 5.92 8.20 8.57
N PRO A 90 6.91 7.32 8.34
CA PRO A 90 6.71 5.97 7.82
C PRO A 90 5.53 5.23 8.48
N ASP A 91 5.40 5.39 9.80
CA ASP A 91 4.41 4.72 10.66
C ASP A 91 2.93 4.99 10.32
N GLU A 92 2.56 6.07 9.63
CA GLU A 92 1.14 6.40 9.36
C GLU A 92 0.61 5.84 8.02
N ARG A 93 1.49 5.43 7.09
CA ARG A 93 1.11 5.14 5.69
C ARG A 93 0.48 3.76 5.50
N VAL A 94 0.97 2.75 6.23
CA VAL A 94 0.57 1.34 6.05
C VAL A 94 -0.12 0.76 7.29
N SER A 95 0.21 1.27 8.49
CA SER A 95 -0.25 0.74 9.78
C SER A 95 -1.78 0.75 9.94
N ARG A 96 -2.48 1.71 9.35
CA ARG A 96 -3.95 1.80 9.46
C ARG A 96 -4.68 0.65 8.75
N LYS A 97 -4.01 -0.15 7.90
CA LYS A 97 -4.66 -1.14 7.02
C LYS A 97 -4.21 -2.60 7.21
N LEU A 98 -3.04 -2.83 7.82
CA LEU A 98 -2.63 -4.15 8.29
C LEU A 98 -3.03 -4.30 9.76
N SER A 99 -4.32 -4.56 9.99
CA SER A 99 -4.91 -4.57 11.34
C SER A 99 -4.45 -5.74 12.20
N SER A 100 -3.79 -6.74 11.60
CA SER A 100 -3.34 -7.95 12.30
C SER A 100 -1.86 -7.95 12.68
N LEU A 101 -1.13 -6.84 12.49
CA LEU A 101 0.30 -6.77 12.83
C LEU A 101 0.54 -7.02 14.34
N PRO A 102 1.67 -7.65 14.70
CA PRO A 102 2.05 -7.81 16.10
C PRO A 102 2.13 -6.48 16.84
N LYS A 103 1.75 -6.49 18.12
CA LYS A 103 1.79 -5.29 18.96
C LYS A 103 3.18 -4.65 18.97
N GLY A 104 3.22 -3.32 18.87
CA GLY A 104 4.46 -2.55 18.89
C GLY A 104 5.19 -2.53 17.54
N VAL A 105 4.66 -3.21 16.51
CA VAL A 105 5.18 -3.16 15.14
C VAL A 105 4.50 -2.04 14.37
N THR A 106 5.32 -1.24 13.69
CA THR A 106 4.92 -0.27 12.68
C THR A 106 5.48 -0.69 11.33
N VAL A 107 4.88 -0.15 10.27
CA VAL A 107 5.19 -0.50 8.89
C VAL A 107 5.17 0.73 8.01
N HIS A 108 6.11 0.79 7.09
CA HIS A 108 6.18 1.80 6.05
C HIS A 108 6.59 1.21 4.72
N THR A 109 6.51 2.02 3.67
CA THR A 109 6.93 1.64 2.33
C THR A 109 8.23 2.34 1.94
N GLU A 110 9.10 1.60 1.27
CA GLU A 110 10.27 2.12 0.58
C GLU A 110 10.19 1.70 -0.89
N ASP A 111 10.36 2.66 -1.79
CA ASP A 111 10.42 2.41 -3.22
C ASP A 111 11.85 2.00 -3.61
N GLY A 112 11.97 0.88 -4.34
CA GLY A 112 13.20 0.42 -4.98
C GLY A 112 12.89 -0.23 -6.32
N GLU A 113 13.53 -1.36 -6.64
CA GLU A 113 13.11 -2.21 -7.78
C GLU A 113 11.67 -2.72 -7.64
N ARG A 114 11.15 -2.70 -6.40
CA ARG A 114 9.82 -3.12 -5.97
C ARG A 114 9.41 -2.30 -4.76
N THR A 115 8.13 -2.33 -4.44
CA THR A 115 7.62 -1.78 -3.19
C THR A 115 8.09 -2.69 -2.04
N TYR A 116 8.87 -2.14 -1.11
CA TYR A 116 9.26 -2.84 0.11
C TYR A 116 8.40 -2.36 1.27
N TYR A 117 7.80 -3.29 2.00
CA TYR A 117 7.15 -3.03 3.27
C TYR A 117 8.19 -3.23 4.38
N VAL A 118 8.61 -2.17 5.04
CA VAL A 118 9.66 -2.21 6.06
C VAL A 118 9.02 -2.15 7.43
N PHE A 119 9.47 -3.02 8.34
CA PHE A 119 8.86 -3.22 9.65
C PHE A 119 9.81 -2.85 10.78
N HIS A 120 9.31 -2.02 11.68
CA HIS A 120 10.01 -1.59 12.89
C HIS A 120 9.20 -1.99 14.12
N HIS A 121 9.88 -2.37 15.18
CA HIS A 121 9.25 -2.61 16.48
C HIS A 121 9.79 -1.63 17.51
N GLU A 122 8.91 -1.05 18.33
CA GLU A 122 9.22 0.01 19.31
C GLU A 122 10.45 -0.31 20.20
N MET A 123 10.58 -1.55 20.67
CA MET A 123 11.73 -2.01 21.47
C MET A 123 12.86 -2.71 20.70
N LEU A 124 12.55 -3.43 19.61
CA LEU A 124 13.53 -4.26 18.90
C LEU A 124 14.21 -3.52 17.75
N GLY A 125 13.73 -2.32 17.41
CA GLY A 125 14.17 -1.55 16.26
C GLY A 125 13.71 -2.19 14.94
N HIS A 126 14.52 -2.04 13.90
CA HIS A 126 14.26 -2.66 12.59
C HIS A 126 14.14 -4.19 12.73
N ILE A 127 13.07 -4.76 12.18
CA ILE A 127 12.81 -6.21 12.19
C ILE A 127 13.22 -6.84 10.88
N GLY A 128 12.85 -6.22 9.76
CA GLY A 128 13.02 -6.74 8.42
C GLY A 128 12.12 -6.02 7.43
N ARG A 129 12.14 -6.48 6.19
CA ARG A 129 11.28 -5.98 5.12
C ARG A 129 10.66 -7.11 4.32
N LEU A 130 9.48 -6.87 3.79
CA LEU A 130 8.76 -7.78 2.92
C LEU A 130 8.60 -7.13 1.54
N PHE A 131 8.49 -7.96 0.52
CA PHE A 131 7.97 -7.55 -0.79
C PHE A 131 7.14 -8.69 -1.34
N VAL A 132 6.26 -8.38 -2.28
CA VAL A 132 5.47 -9.40 -2.97
C VAL A 132 6.05 -9.63 -4.34
N ARG A 133 6.25 -10.90 -4.67
CA ARG A 133 6.65 -11.36 -6.00
C ARG A 133 5.49 -12.05 -6.69
N ALA A 134 5.23 -11.67 -7.93
CA ALA A 134 4.31 -12.40 -8.79
C ALA A 134 5.03 -13.56 -9.48
N GLU A 135 4.49 -14.77 -9.34
CA GLU A 135 4.87 -15.94 -10.13
C GLU A 135 3.72 -16.29 -11.09
N GLY A 136 3.78 -15.75 -12.30
CA GLY A 136 2.70 -15.88 -13.28
C GLY A 136 1.50 -14.97 -12.99
N LEU A 137 0.35 -15.27 -13.58
CA LEU A 137 -0.81 -14.36 -13.59
C LEU A 137 -1.52 -14.23 -12.23
N ASN A 138 -1.53 -15.28 -11.41
CA ASN A 138 -2.35 -15.34 -10.19
C ASN A 138 -1.61 -15.86 -8.95
N SER A 139 -0.30 -16.14 -9.03
CA SER A 139 0.47 -16.55 -7.84
C SER A 139 1.20 -15.36 -7.27
N LEU A 140 0.97 -15.06 -5.99
CA LEU A 140 1.72 -14.07 -5.24
C LEU A 140 2.44 -14.77 -4.11
N HIS A 141 3.73 -14.44 -3.97
CA HIS A 141 4.57 -14.93 -2.88
C HIS A 141 5.10 -13.74 -2.09
N VAL A 142 4.92 -13.80 -0.78
CA VAL A 142 5.54 -12.86 0.14
C VAL A 142 6.95 -13.35 0.41
N GLU A 143 7.94 -12.54 0.05
CA GLU A 143 9.34 -12.80 0.36
C GLU A 143 9.78 -11.87 1.48
N ALA A 144 10.51 -12.43 2.45
CA ALA A 144 10.97 -11.73 3.64
C ALA A 144 12.50 -11.60 3.65
N GLU A 145 12.98 -10.41 3.96
CA GLU A 145 14.40 -10.10 4.05
C GLU A 145 14.73 -9.51 5.43
N MET A 146 15.85 -9.97 6.00
CA MET A 146 16.44 -9.42 7.23
C MET A 146 17.80 -8.81 6.92
N ALA A 147 18.15 -7.76 7.67
CA ALA A 147 19.51 -7.22 7.63
C ALA A 147 20.50 -8.30 8.10
N GLU A 148 21.71 -8.33 7.53
CA GLU A 148 22.70 -9.37 7.82
C GLU A 148 23.04 -9.45 9.32
N GLY A 149 23.13 -8.30 9.98
CA GLY A 149 23.39 -8.20 11.42
C GLY A 149 22.25 -8.68 12.31
N ASP A 150 21.04 -8.87 11.77
CA ASP A 150 19.87 -9.37 12.49
C ASP A 150 19.66 -10.89 12.29
N LYS A 151 20.37 -11.53 11.35
CA LYS A 151 20.29 -12.98 11.12
C LYS A 151 20.84 -13.74 12.33
N GLY A 152 20.15 -14.78 12.76
CA GLY A 152 20.45 -15.52 13.99
C GLY A 152 19.84 -14.90 15.26
N ASN A 153 19.21 -13.73 15.17
CA ASN A 153 18.41 -13.19 16.27
C ASN A 153 17.03 -13.85 16.28
N LEU A 154 16.89 -14.93 17.06
CA LEU A 154 15.67 -15.72 17.17
C LEU A 154 14.42 -14.90 17.54
N VAL A 155 14.56 -13.78 18.26
CA VAL A 155 13.41 -12.93 18.62
C VAL A 155 12.92 -12.15 17.41
N LYS A 156 13.84 -11.53 16.65
CA LYS A 156 13.51 -10.81 15.42
C LYS A 156 13.01 -11.75 14.33
N GLU A 157 13.61 -12.92 14.18
CA GLU A 157 13.18 -13.94 13.21
C GLU A 157 11.74 -14.40 13.48
N ARG A 158 11.40 -14.72 14.73
CA ARG A 158 10.02 -15.08 15.11
C ARG A 158 9.04 -13.91 14.93
N MET A 159 9.49 -12.68 15.18
CA MET A 159 8.67 -11.50 14.95
C MET A 159 8.38 -11.34 13.45
N LEU A 160 9.40 -11.45 12.60
CA LEU A 160 9.25 -11.36 11.15
C LEU A 160 8.33 -12.46 10.61
N GLN A 161 8.45 -13.69 11.10
CA GLN A 161 7.55 -14.77 10.71
C GLN A 161 6.07 -14.43 11.01
N ARG A 162 5.79 -13.89 12.20
CA ARG A 162 4.42 -13.44 12.55
C ARG A 162 3.95 -12.28 11.69
N ILE A 163 4.86 -11.40 11.29
CA ILE A 163 4.55 -10.30 10.37
C ILE A 163 4.20 -10.85 8.99
N VAL A 164 4.94 -11.84 8.48
CA VAL A 164 4.61 -12.52 7.22
C VAL A 164 3.21 -13.13 7.28
N GLU A 165 2.92 -13.92 8.32
CA GLU A 165 1.60 -14.55 8.52
C GLU A 165 0.46 -13.51 8.55
N ALA A 166 0.67 -12.41 9.28
CA ALA A 166 -0.28 -11.29 9.34
C ALA A 166 -0.47 -10.62 7.97
N PHE A 167 0.63 -10.39 7.25
CA PHE A 167 0.62 -9.75 5.94
C PHE A 167 -0.08 -10.64 4.89
N GLU A 168 0.22 -11.93 4.85
CA GLU A 168 -0.43 -12.90 3.96
C GLU A 168 -1.92 -13.00 4.25
N LYS A 169 -2.32 -13.02 5.52
CA LYS A 169 -3.72 -13.03 5.90
C LYS A 169 -4.46 -11.77 5.47
N ASP A 170 -3.89 -10.60 5.76
CA ASP A 170 -4.56 -9.32 5.50
C ASP A 170 -4.56 -8.97 4.01
N ILE A 171 -3.50 -9.32 3.26
CA ILE A 171 -3.34 -8.94 1.85
C ILE A 171 -3.77 -10.05 0.90
N LEU A 172 -3.30 -11.28 1.11
CA LEU A 172 -3.60 -12.41 0.22
C LEU A 172 -4.92 -13.09 0.57
N GLY A 173 -5.46 -12.87 1.77
CA GLY A 173 -6.68 -13.54 2.22
C GLY A 173 -6.48 -15.03 2.52
N VAL A 174 -5.23 -15.47 2.70
CA VAL A 174 -4.90 -16.86 3.03
C VAL A 174 -5.21 -17.09 4.53
N SER A 175 -5.99 -18.14 4.82
CA SER A 175 -6.38 -18.56 6.18
C SER A 175 -5.77 -19.92 6.52
#